data_AF-A0A7T1WSI5-F1
#
_entry.id   AF-A0A7T1WSI5-F1
#
_cell.length_a   1.000
_cell.length_b   1.000
_cell.length_c   1.000
_cell.angle_alpha   90.00
_cell.angle_beta   90.00
_cell.angle_gamma   90.00
#
_symmetry.space_group_name_H-M   'P 1'
#
loop_
_entity.id
_entity.type
_entity.pdbx_description
1 polymer ?
#
loop_
_entity_poly.entity_id
_entity_poly.type
_entity_poly.pdbx_seq_one_letter_code
_entity_poly.pdbx_strand_id
1 'polypeptide(L)' 'MAQPTPARTRRCPDCDGFAVVAIDTGIRHADGSRATLRVTCQPCKGTGTVPLPTRRVVSVGR' A
#
# COMPACT_ATOMS: atom_id res chain seq x y z
N MET A 1 -15.38 5.21 -27.83
CA MET A 1 -14.86 4.44 -26.68
C MET A 1 -14.41 5.44 -25.62
N ALA A 2 -14.91 5.36 -24.38
CA ALA A 2 -14.47 6.24 -23.29
C ALA A 2 -13.38 5.53 -22.46
N GLN A 3 -12.23 6.19 -22.27
CA GLN A 3 -11.15 5.69 -21.42
C GLN A 3 -11.30 6.26 -20.00
N PRO A 4 -11.25 5.43 -18.94
CA PRO A 4 -11.19 5.91 -17.57
C PRO A 4 -9.85 6.59 -17.30
N THR A 5 -9.86 7.82 -16.79
CA THR A 5 -8.65 8.48 -16.30
C THR A 5 -8.28 7.89 -14.94
N PRO A 6 -7.07 7.32 -14.77
CA PRO A 6 -6.67 6.74 -13.49
C PRO A 6 -6.56 7.83 -12.41
N ALA A 7 -7.02 7.52 -11.20
CA ALA A 7 -6.88 8.40 -10.06
C ALA A 7 -5.39 8.62 -9.74
N ARG A 8 -5.02 9.86 -9.39
CA ARG A 8 -3.65 10.13 -8.94
C ARG A 8 -3.43 9.48 -7.57
N THR A 9 -2.34 8.73 -7.45
CA THR A 9 -1.91 8.06 -6.22
C THR A 9 -0.54 8.57 -5.76
N ARG A 10 -0.23 8.41 -4.48
CA ARG A 10 1.09 8.67 -3.88
C ARG A 10 1.56 7.47 -3.07
N ARG A 11 2.87 7.33 -2.82
CA ARG A 11 3.38 6.30 -1.90
C ARG A 11 2.70 6.44 -0.54
N CYS A 12 2.35 5.30 0.05
CA CYS A 12 1.83 5.26 1.40
C CYS A 12 2.92 5.74 2.37
N PRO A 13 2.66 6.77 3.21
CA PRO A 13 3.69 7.31 4.10
C PRO A 13 4.08 6.33 5.21
N ASP A 14 3.19 5.40 5.60
CA ASP A 14 3.43 4.44 6.68
C ASP A 14 4.40 3.32 6.29
N CYS A 15 4.33 2.83 5.04
CA CYS A 15 5.17 1.73 4.56
C CYS A 15 6.15 2.13 3.45
N ASP A 16 6.11 3.38 3.01
CA ASP A 16 6.97 3.97 1.97
C ASP A 16 7.01 3.20 0.62
N GLY A 17 5.95 2.45 0.34
CA GLY A 17 5.82 1.57 -0.83
C GLY A 17 6.10 0.09 -0.57
N PHE A 18 6.64 -0.30 0.61
CA PHE A 18 6.87 -1.70 1.00
C PHE A 18 5.65 -2.31 1.70
N ALA A 19 4.57 -2.42 0.95
CA ALA A 19 3.25 -2.71 1.51
C ALA A 19 3.04 -4.15 2.00
N VAL A 20 3.88 -5.07 1.52
CA VAL A 20 3.84 -6.49 1.88
C VAL A 20 5.27 -6.96 2.08
N VAL A 21 5.52 -7.57 3.23
CA VAL A 21 6.82 -8.17 3.55
C VAL A 21 6.63 -9.59 4.11
N ALA A 22 7.64 -10.43 3.88
CA ALA A 22 7.73 -11.75 4.47
C ALA A 22 8.85 -11.72 5.51
N ILE A 23 8.53 -11.99 6.76
CA ILE A 23 9.48 -12.01 7.88
C ILE A 23 9.81 -13.48 8.16
N ASP A 24 11.10 -13.82 8.12
CA ASP A 24 11.56 -15.15 8.55
C ASP A 24 11.29 -15.34 10.04
N THR A 25 10.63 -16.43 10.40
CA THR A 25 10.28 -16.73 11.79
C THR A 25 11.38 -17.48 12.55
N GLY A 26 12.51 -17.78 11.89
CA GLY A 26 13.58 -18.64 12.40
C GLY A 26 13.29 -20.13 12.30
N ILE A 27 12.04 -20.52 12.00
CA ILE A 27 11.62 -21.91 11.89
C ILE A 27 11.82 -22.40 10.45
N ARG A 28 12.23 -23.66 10.31
CA ARG A 28 12.20 -24.38 9.03
C ARG A 28 11.08 -25.41 9.04
N HIS A 29 10.39 -25.52 7.91
CA HIS A 29 9.48 -26.62 7.64
C HIS A 29 10.26 -27.93 7.44
N ALA A 30 9.57 -29.06 7.52
CA ALA A 30 10.18 -30.38 7.38
C ALA A 30 10.84 -30.61 6.00
N ASP A 31 10.37 -29.90 4.98
CA ASP A 31 10.92 -29.89 3.62
C ASP A 31 12.17 -29.00 3.47
N GLY A 32 12.62 -28.35 4.56
CA GLY A 32 13.77 -27.46 4.58
C GLY A 32 13.48 -26.00 4.22
N SER A 33 12.25 -25.67 3.80
CA SER A 33 11.86 -24.30 3.51
C SER A 33 11.72 -23.45 4.79
N ARG A 34 11.87 -22.13 4.69
CA ARG A 34 11.76 -21.21 5.82
C ARG A 34 10.30 -20.83 6.07
N ALA A 35 9.86 -20.97 7.30
CA ALA A 35 8.55 -20.48 7.71
C ALA A 35 8.58 -18.95 7.79
N THR A 36 7.68 -18.29 7.06
CA THR A 36 7.61 -16.83 7.01
C THR A 36 6.26 -16.32 7.49
N LEU A 37 6.26 -15.18 8.18
CA LEU A 37 5.07 -14.42 8.51
C LEU A 37 4.88 -13.31 7.47
N ARG A 38 3.74 -13.33 6.76
CA ARG A 38 3.38 -12.28 5.82
C ARG A 38 2.70 -11.14 6.55
N VAL A 39 3.31 -9.96 6.53
CA VAL A 39 2.74 -8.74 7.09
C VAL A 39 2.30 -7.83 5.95
N THR A 40 1.09 -7.28 6.08
CA THR A 40 0.51 -6.33 5.12
C THR A 40 0.27 -5.00 5.82
N CYS A 41 0.70 -3.90 5.20
CA CYS A 41 0.44 -2.56 5.68
C CYS A 41 -1.07 -2.30 5.72
N GLN A 42 -1.64 -2.13 6.93
CA GLN A 42 -3.06 -1.91 7.12
C GLN A 42 -3.57 -0.60 6.48
N PRO A 43 -2.85 0.55 6.58
CA PRO A 43 -3.25 1.81 5.94
C PRO A 43 -3.51 1.71 4.43
N CYS A 44 -2.61 1.08 3.67
CA CYS A 44 -2.75 0.93 2.22
C CYS A 44 -3.27 -0.44 1.78
N LYS A 45 -3.51 -1.38 2.72
CA LYS A 45 -3.97 -2.75 2.46
C LYS A 45 -3.13 -3.52 1.43
N GLY A 46 -1.82 -3.26 1.39
CA GLY A 46 -0.91 -3.97 0.50
C GLY A 46 -0.71 -3.33 -0.89
N THR A 47 -1.34 -2.19 -1.20
CA THR A 47 -1.17 -1.52 -2.50
C THR A 47 0.12 -0.70 -2.60
N GLY A 48 0.71 -0.32 -1.46
CA GLY A 48 1.89 0.56 -1.40
C GLY A 48 1.62 2.01 -1.75
N THR A 49 0.38 2.34 -2.08
CA THR A 49 -0.04 3.67 -2.46
C THR A 49 -1.37 4.03 -1.81
N VAL A 50 -1.55 5.32 -1.57
CA VAL A 50 -2.83 5.88 -1.11
C VAL A 50 -3.34 6.89 -2.14
N PRO A 51 -4.66 7.07 -2.29
CA PRO A 51 -5.21 8.13 -3.11
C PRO A 51 -4.65 9.48 -2.66
N LEU A 52 -4.32 10.35 -3.62
CA LEU A 52 -4.05 11.75 -3.27
C LEU A 52 -5.35 12.37 -2.75
N PRO A 53 -5.33 13.09 -1.62
CA PRO A 53 -6.51 13.80 -1.15
C PRO A 53 -6.95 14.76 -2.25
N THR A 54 -8.20 14.63 -2.69
CA THR A 54 -8.79 15.60 -3.61
C THR A 54 -8.82 16.94 -2.89
N ARG A 55 -8.04 17.90 -3.39
CA ARG A 55 -7.99 19.25 -2.82
C ARG A 55 -9.39 19.85 -2.99
N ARG A 56 -10.13 20.02 -1.88
CA ARG A 56 -11.39 20.76 -1.92
C ARG A 56 -11.04 22.21 -2.25
N VAL A 57 -11.40 22.62 -3.45
CA VAL A 57 -11.34 24.03 -3.84
C VAL A 57 -12.51 24.70 -3.13
N VAL A 58 -12.21 25.54 -2.15
CA VAL A 58 -13.20 26.41 -1.52
C VAL A 58 -13.10 27.75 -2.23
N SER A 59 -14.12 28.11 -3.01
CA SER A 59 -14.22 29.45 -3.57
C SER A 59 -14.67 30.40 -2.46
N VAL A 60 -13.83 31.37 -2.11
CA VAL A 60 -14.23 32.51 -1.29
C VAL A 60 -14.78 33.57 -2.25
N GLY A 61 -16.09 33.83 -2.16
CA GLY A 61 -16.76 34.88 -2.91
C GLY A 61 -16.25 36.27 -2.50
N ARG A 62 -16.23 37.19 -3.46
CA ARG A 62 -15.67 38.54 -3.34
C ARG A 62 -16.69 39.53 -2.81
#